data_AF-A0A1G6RTG9-F1
#
_entry.id   AF-A0A1G6RTG9-F1
#
_cell.length_a   1.000
_cell.length_b   1.000
_cell.length_c   1.000
_cell.angle_alpha   90.00
_cell.angle_beta   90.00
_cell.angle_gamma   90.00
#
_symmetry.space_group_name_H-M   'P 1'
#
loop_
_entity.id
_entity.type
_entity.pdbx_description
1 polymer ?
#
loop_
_entity_poly.entity_id
_entity_poly.type
_entity_poly.pdbx_seq_one_letter_code
_entity_poly.pdbx_strand_id
1 'polypeptide(L)'
;MPERVVYDRLMGRGAVGPPSRYSRRVVANVDRLRRDRGLTVGELLQRAGMTKSYYQSRAGFSLPYNTNDIEALAAALGVTPEEVASPETTARIEMRVPAVPLAARVRRLIESQGATDDELLDHLAGIDALLADGARTLLASATSTVVLDEEVLRLIAHWADVPTEYLTDYTDEAVTDRTDAELDLRDAMRAAGASSIQFRALGHMSPDALRAIAHSLRSGPPPT
;
A
#
# COMPACT_ATOMS: atom_id res chain seq x y z
N MET A 1 -15.10 48.93 -17.80
CA MET A 1 -14.00 48.59 -16.87
C MET A 1 -13.91 47.08 -16.82
N PRO A 2 -12.98 46.42 -17.52
CA PRO A 2 -12.87 44.98 -17.46
C PRO A 2 -12.03 44.56 -16.24
N GLU A 3 -12.62 43.65 -15.48
CA GLU A 3 -12.08 43.07 -14.26
C GLU A 3 -10.82 42.26 -14.56
N ARG A 4 -9.69 42.64 -13.96
CA ARG A 4 -8.43 41.89 -14.06
C ARG A 4 -8.58 40.61 -13.23
N VAL A 5 -8.79 39.48 -13.89
CA VAL A 5 -8.57 38.16 -13.29
C VAL A 5 -7.09 38.05 -12.95
N VAL A 6 -6.78 38.20 -11.65
CA VAL A 6 -5.47 37.89 -11.09
C VAL A 6 -5.35 36.36 -11.13
N TYR A 7 -4.61 35.84 -12.11
CA TYR A 7 -4.17 34.46 -12.06
C TYR A 7 -3.24 34.32 -10.86
N ASP A 8 -3.76 33.68 -9.82
CA ASP A 8 -3.00 33.33 -8.63
C ASP A 8 -1.84 32.42 -9.05
N ARG A 9 -0.62 32.92 -8.84
CA ARG A 9 0.65 32.34 -9.30
C ARG A 9 1.13 31.23 -8.35
N LEU A 10 0.20 30.48 -7.77
CA LEU A 10 0.43 29.45 -6.74
C LEU A 10 -0.07 28.06 -7.12
N MET A 11 -0.16 27.74 -8.42
CA MET A 11 -0.15 26.34 -8.87
C MET A 11 1.28 25.80 -8.79
N GLY A 12 1.78 25.62 -7.56
CA GLY A 12 2.91 24.73 -7.31
C GLY A 12 2.56 23.37 -7.89
N ARG A 13 3.49 22.77 -8.64
CA ARG A 13 3.41 21.41 -9.21
C ARG A 13 2.55 20.54 -8.30
N GLY A 14 1.32 20.21 -8.73
CA GLY A 14 0.46 19.30 -7.98
C GLY A 14 1.30 18.08 -7.65
N ALA A 15 1.52 17.84 -6.35
CA ALA A 15 2.26 16.67 -5.91
C ALA A 15 1.60 15.49 -6.60
N VAL A 16 2.32 14.84 -7.51
CA VAL A 16 1.86 13.59 -8.09
C VAL A 16 1.68 12.69 -6.87
N GLY A 17 0.42 12.35 -6.57
CA GLY A 17 0.08 11.52 -5.41
C GLY A 17 0.85 10.20 -5.44
N PRO A 18 0.74 9.39 -4.37
CA PRO A 18 1.43 8.11 -4.31
C PRO A 18 1.13 7.27 -5.58
N PRO A 19 2.10 6.47 -6.06
CA PRO A 19 1.93 5.70 -7.28
C PRO A 19 0.69 4.82 -7.22
N SER A 20 -0.22 5.03 -8.17
CA SER A 20 -1.40 4.18 -8.35
C SER A 20 -1.00 2.72 -8.59
N ARG A 21 -1.91 1.77 -8.37
CA ARG A 21 -1.68 0.35 -8.71
C ARG A 21 -1.23 0.17 -10.17
N TYR A 22 -1.78 0.96 -11.10
CA TYR A 22 -1.31 0.93 -12.49
C TYR A 22 0.16 1.34 -12.61
N SER A 23 0.55 2.43 -11.94
CA SER A 23 1.96 2.88 -11.91
C SER A 23 2.88 1.81 -11.32
N ARG A 24 2.46 1.11 -10.26
CA ARG A 24 3.22 -0.02 -9.69
C ARG A 24 3.35 -1.19 -10.66
N ARG A 25 2.30 -1.50 -11.43
CA ARG A 25 2.35 -2.51 -12.51
C ARG A 25 3.29 -2.14 -13.63
N VAL A 26 3.35 -0.86 -14.00
CA VAL A 26 4.32 -0.38 -15.00
C VAL A 26 5.76 -0.59 -14.49
N VAL A 27 6.03 -0.29 -13.22
CA VAL A 27 7.33 -0.58 -12.60
C VAL A 27 7.66 -2.08 -12.62
N ALA A 28 6.72 -2.94 -12.21
CA ALA A 28 6.91 -4.39 -12.26
C ALA A 28 7.17 -4.89 -13.70
N ASN A 29 6.50 -4.31 -14.68
CA ASN A 29 6.69 -4.65 -16.10
C ASN A 29 8.04 -4.20 -16.64
N VAL A 30 8.55 -3.03 -16.24
CA VAL A 30 9.95 -2.63 -16.54
C VAL A 30 10.92 -3.68 -16.02
N ASP A 31 10.72 -4.16 -14.80
CA ASP A 31 11.61 -5.14 -14.18
C ASP A 31 11.53 -6.53 -14.82
N ARG A 32 10.34 -6.92 -15.29
CA ARG A 32 10.15 -8.12 -16.12
C ARG A 32 10.86 -7.99 -17.47
N LEU A 33 10.57 -6.92 -18.23
CA LEU A 33 11.18 -6.67 -19.53
C LEU A 33 12.71 -6.60 -19.47
N ARG A 34 13.25 -6.03 -18.39
CA ARG A 34 14.68 -6.00 -18.09
C ARG A 34 15.24 -7.42 -17.92
N ARG A 35 14.58 -8.26 -17.11
CA ARG A 35 14.97 -9.65 -16.86
C ARG A 35 14.92 -10.48 -18.14
N ASP A 36 13.88 -10.32 -18.95
CA ASP A 36 13.72 -11.01 -20.24
C ASP A 36 14.86 -10.69 -21.22
N ARG A 37 15.50 -9.54 -21.06
CA ARG A 37 16.65 -9.08 -21.84
C ARG A 37 18.01 -9.40 -21.22
N GLY A 38 18.01 -10.07 -20.07
CA GLY A 38 19.24 -10.39 -19.33
C GLY A 38 20.01 -9.16 -18.83
N LEU A 39 19.37 -7.99 -18.75
CA LEU A 39 20.04 -6.76 -18.31
C LEU A 39 20.08 -6.69 -16.79
N THR A 40 21.21 -6.26 -16.24
CA THR A 40 21.27 -5.82 -14.85
C THR A 40 20.55 -4.46 -14.69
N VAL A 41 20.18 -4.12 -13.45
CA VAL A 41 19.66 -2.77 -13.17
C VAL A 41 20.68 -1.70 -13.57
N GLY A 42 21.98 -1.92 -13.29
CA GLY A 42 23.03 -0.96 -13.64
C GLY A 42 23.11 -0.67 -15.14
N GLU A 43 23.04 -1.71 -15.97
CA GLU A 43 23.06 -1.56 -17.44
C GLU A 43 21.82 -0.84 -17.96
N LEU A 44 20.63 -1.16 -17.42
CA LEU A 44 19.40 -0.45 -17.78
C LEU A 44 19.54 1.05 -17.47
N LEU A 45 20.02 1.40 -16.27
CA LEU A 45 20.18 2.78 -15.86
C LEU A 45 21.19 3.55 -16.70
N GLN A 46 22.32 2.90 -17.01
CA GLN A 46 23.33 3.49 -17.88
C GLN A 46 22.76 3.79 -19.27
N ARG A 47 22.00 2.85 -19.86
CA ARG A 47 21.39 3.01 -21.18
C ARG A 47 20.25 4.03 -21.20
N ALA A 48 19.43 4.08 -20.14
CA ALA A 48 18.32 5.01 -20.01
C ALA A 48 18.75 6.42 -19.57
N GLY A 49 20.04 6.63 -19.24
CA GLY A 49 20.53 7.90 -18.71
C GLY A 49 19.96 8.27 -17.34
N MET A 50 19.55 7.26 -16.54
CA MET A 50 18.91 7.45 -15.24
C MET A 50 19.91 7.29 -14.10
N THR A 51 19.82 8.13 -13.07
CA THR A 51 20.60 7.92 -11.85
C THR A 51 19.98 6.82 -10.99
N LYS A 52 20.81 6.17 -10.17
CA LYS A 52 20.37 5.12 -9.24
C LYS A 52 19.32 5.63 -8.25
N SER A 53 19.52 6.81 -7.68
CA SER A 53 18.58 7.40 -6.72
C SER A 53 17.23 7.73 -7.38
N TYR A 54 17.26 8.27 -8.60
CA TYR A 54 16.05 8.59 -9.36
C TYR A 54 15.26 7.32 -9.69
N TYR A 55 15.93 6.25 -10.12
CA TYR A 55 15.28 4.96 -10.34
C TYR A 55 14.74 4.33 -9.05
N GLN A 56 15.51 4.34 -7.96
CA GLN A 56 15.11 3.74 -6.69
C GLN A 56 13.83 4.35 -6.11
N SER A 57 13.65 5.67 -6.22
CA SER A 57 12.40 6.32 -5.80
C SER A 57 11.17 5.85 -6.58
N ARG A 58 11.35 5.36 -7.82
CA ARG A 58 10.25 4.82 -8.64
C ARG A 58 10.07 3.32 -8.47
N ALA A 59 11.17 2.58 -8.48
CA ALA A 59 11.19 1.14 -8.23
C ALA A 59 10.69 0.77 -6.82
N GLY A 60 10.90 1.66 -5.84
CA GLY A 60 10.37 1.54 -4.48
C GLY A 60 8.96 2.09 -4.30
N PHE A 61 8.25 2.41 -5.39
CA PHE A 61 6.89 2.94 -5.39
C PHE A 61 6.68 4.26 -4.62
N SER A 62 7.71 5.10 -4.50
CA SER A 62 7.54 6.45 -3.93
C SER A 62 7.06 7.47 -4.98
N LEU A 63 7.44 7.30 -6.24
CA LEU A 63 7.04 8.17 -7.36
C LEU A 63 6.74 7.35 -8.62
N PRO A 64 5.77 7.73 -9.46
CA PRO A 64 5.53 7.05 -10.72
C PRO A 64 6.57 7.46 -11.77
N TYR A 65 6.73 6.61 -12.80
CA TYR A 65 7.38 7.02 -14.04
C TYR A 65 6.52 8.06 -14.76
N ASN A 66 7.13 9.15 -15.20
CA ASN A 66 6.50 10.08 -16.15
C ASN A 66 6.68 9.57 -17.59
N THR A 67 6.07 10.23 -18.57
CA THR A 67 6.16 9.83 -19.98
C THR A 67 7.58 9.82 -20.54
N ASN A 68 8.44 10.76 -20.11
CA ASN A 68 9.84 10.80 -20.54
C ASN A 68 10.64 9.63 -19.94
N ASP A 69 10.33 9.24 -18.69
CA ASP A 69 10.91 8.06 -18.06
C ASP A 69 10.53 6.80 -18.87
N ILE A 70 9.27 6.70 -19.31
CA ILE A 70 8.79 5.57 -20.13
C ILE A 70 9.50 5.51 -21.48
N GLU A 71 9.64 6.63 -22.19
CA GLU A 71 10.37 6.68 -23.46
C GLU A 71 11.84 6.26 -23.30
N ALA A 72 12.53 6.78 -22.29
CA ALA A 72 13.93 6.46 -22.03
C ALA A 72 14.14 4.99 -21.66
N LEU A 73 13.26 4.43 -20.82
CA LEU A 73 13.29 3.02 -20.45
C LEU A 73 12.97 2.12 -21.64
N ALA A 74 11.97 2.47 -22.45
CA ALA A 74 11.60 1.73 -23.65
C ALA A 74 12.77 1.66 -24.64
N ALA A 75 13.44 2.79 -24.89
CA ALA A 75 14.63 2.84 -25.75
C ALA A 75 15.79 1.99 -25.20
N ALA A 76 16.04 2.06 -23.88
CA ALA A 76 17.10 1.29 -23.23
C ALA A 76 16.85 -0.23 -23.25
N LEU A 77 15.58 -0.63 -23.18
CA LEU A 77 15.14 -2.01 -23.30
C LEU A 77 15.09 -2.45 -24.78
N GLY A 78 14.83 -1.55 -25.72
CA GLY A 78 14.53 -1.96 -27.10
C GLY A 78 13.14 -2.56 -27.20
N VAL A 79 12.15 -1.84 -26.69
CA VAL A 79 10.69 -2.05 -26.83
C VAL A 79 10.03 -0.74 -27.20
N THR A 80 8.73 -0.77 -27.51
CA THR A 80 7.95 0.48 -27.60
C THR A 80 7.54 1.02 -26.23
N PRO A 81 7.25 2.33 -26.11
CA PRO A 81 6.67 2.92 -24.90
C PRO A 81 5.38 2.22 -24.46
N GLU A 82 4.55 1.75 -25.39
CA GLU A 82 3.30 1.04 -25.11
C GLU A 82 3.56 -0.32 -24.46
N GLU A 83 4.59 -1.05 -24.85
CA GLU A 83 4.97 -2.31 -24.21
C GLU A 83 5.41 -2.10 -22.75
N VAL A 84 6.04 -0.95 -22.44
CA VAL A 84 6.39 -0.59 -21.06
C VAL A 84 5.15 -0.17 -20.28
N ALA A 85 4.33 0.70 -20.87
CA ALA A 85 3.16 1.29 -20.22
C ALA A 85 1.97 0.34 -20.11
N SER A 86 1.91 -0.75 -20.89
CA SER A 86 0.79 -1.69 -20.90
C SER A 86 1.18 -3.02 -20.23
N PRO A 87 1.32 -3.04 -18.89
CA PRO A 87 1.62 -4.27 -18.18
C PRO A 87 0.51 -5.29 -18.39
N GLU A 88 0.88 -6.58 -18.42
CA GLU A 88 -0.10 -7.67 -18.41
C GLU A 88 -1.00 -7.57 -17.16
N THR A 89 -2.29 -7.85 -17.31
CA THR A 89 -3.27 -7.77 -16.21
C THR A 89 -2.93 -8.72 -15.06
N THR A 90 -2.31 -9.85 -15.37
CA THR A 90 -1.93 -10.91 -14.43
C THR A 90 -0.52 -10.76 -13.86
N ALA A 91 0.23 -9.73 -14.25
CA ALA A 91 1.58 -9.52 -13.73
C ALA A 91 1.55 -9.26 -12.22
N ARG A 92 2.24 -10.12 -11.47
CA ARG A 92 2.43 -9.99 -10.02
C ARG A 92 3.35 -8.81 -9.72
N ILE A 93 3.02 -8.04 -8.69
CA ILE A 93 3.81 -6.88 -8.26
C ILE A 93 4.58 -7.30 -7.03
N GLU A 94 5.89 -7.50 -7.17
CA GLU A 94 6.73 -7.83 -6.03
C GLU A 94 7.07 -6.57 -5.23
N MET A 95 6.77 -6.60 -3.94
CA MET A 95 7.04 -5.54 -2.99
C MET A 95 8.07 -6.00 -1.97
N ARG A 96 9.13 -5.20 -1.78
CA ARG A 96 10.02 -5.34 -0.63
C ARG A 96 9.49 -4.49 0.52
N VAL A 97 9.19 -5.12 1.64
CA VAL A 97 8.60 -4.46 2.81
C VAL A 97 9.40 -4.76 4.08
N PRO A 98 9.34 -3.88 5.10
CA PRO A 98 9.89 -4.17 6.42
C PRO A 98 9.02 -5.23 7.11
N ALA A 99 9.59 -6.40 7.37
CA ALA A 99 8.81 -7.56 7.77
C ALA A 99 8.19 -7.38 9.17
N VAL A 100 8.99 -6.98 10.16
CA VAL A 100 8.56 -6.85 11.56
C VAL A 100 7.38 -5.88 11.77
N PRO A 101 7.46 -4.59 11.37
CA PRO A 101 6.36 -3.66 11.60
C PRO A 101 5.11 -4.03 10.80
N LEU A 102 5.27 -4.58 9.59
CA LEU A 102 4.12 -4.97 8.79
C LEU A 102 3.45 -6.24 9.33
N ALA A 103 4.22 -7.22 9.79
CA ALA A 103 3.68 -8.39 10.49
C ALA A 103 2.93 -8.01 11.77
N ALA A 104 3.42 -7.02 12.52
CA ALA A 104 2.72 -6.48 13.68
C ALA A 104 1.36 -5.86 13.30
N ARG A 105 1.29 -5.09 12.20
CA ARG A 105 0.02 -4.57 11.68
C ARG A 105 -0.92 -5.69 11.24
N VAL A 106 -0.43 -6.72 10.55
CA VAL A 106 -1.26 -7.87 10.14
C VAL A 106 -1.82 -8.58 11.37
N ARG A 107 -1.01 -8.82 12.42
CA ARG A 107 -1.51 -9.40 13.68
C ARG A 107 -2.56 -8.53 14.36
N ARG A 108 -2.37 -7.21 14.36
CA ARG A 108 -3.37 -6.27 14.87
C ARG A 108 -4.70 -6.39 14.12
N LEU A 109 -4.66 -6.57 12.81
CA LEU A 109 -5.87 -6.80 12.00
C LEU A 109 -6.52 -8.14 12.35
N ILE A 110 -5.74 -9.21 12.53
CA ILE A 110 -6.24 -10.52 12.95
C ILE A 110 -6.96 -10.44 14.30
N GLU A 111 -6.32 -9.82 15.29
CA GLU A 111 -6.91 -9.56 16.60
C GLU A 111 -8.20 -8.72 16.51
N SER A 112 -8.21 -7.70 15.64
CA SER A 112 -9.38 -6.84 15.45
C SER A 112 -10.58 -7.58 14.84
N GLN A 113 -10.35 -8.69 14.13
CA GLN A 113 -11.40 -9.58 13.63
C GLN A 113 -11.83 -10.64 14.66
N GLY A 114 -11.13 -10.74 15.80
CA GLY A 114 -11.31 -11.83 16.75
C GLY A 114 -10.92 -13.20 16.16
N ALA A 115 -10.00 -13.20 15.21
CA ALA A 115 -9.55 -14.38 14.48
C ALA A 115 -8.13 -14.80 14.91
N THR A 116 -7.64 -15.88 14.30
CA THR A 116 -6.30 -16.44 14.48
C THR A 116 -5.48 -16.33 13.19
N ASP A 117 -4.15 -16.48 13.31
CA ASP A 117 -3.25 -16.54 12.15
C ASP A 117 -3.68 -17.65 11.17
N ASP A 118 -4.07 -18.82 11.67
CA ASP A 118 -4.50 -19.95 10.85
C ASP A 118 -5.77 -19.65 10.05
N GLU A 119 -6.76 -18.98 10.64
CA GLU A 119 -7.98 -18.57 9.94
C GLU A 119 -7.72 -17.59 8.78
N LEU A 120 -6.78 -16.66 8.97
CA LEU A 120 -6.33 -15.80 7.88
C LEU A 120 -5.63 -16.60 6.78
N LEU A 121 -4.71 -17.49 7.15
CA LEU A 121 -3.96 -18.30 6.21
C LEU A 121 -4.86 -19.25 5.41
N ASP A 122 -5.86 -19.85 6.05
CA ASP A 122 -6.86 -20.69 5.41
C ASP A 122 -7.74 -19.89 4.45
N HIS A 123 -8.15 -18.68 4.83
CA HIS A 123 -8.88 -17.77 3.94
C HIS A 123 -8.08 -17.46 2.67
N LEU A 124 -6.80 -17.10 2.82
CA LEU A 124 -5.92 -16.83 1.68
C LEU A 124 -5.66 -18.09 0.85
N ALA A 125 -5.51 -19.26 1.48
CA ALA A 125 -5.27 -20.52 0.79
C ALA A 125 -6.49 -20.96 -0.04
N GLY A 126 -7.70 -20.61 0.39
CA GLY A 126 -8.93 -20.79 -0.39
C GLY A 126 -8.98 -19.94 -1.67
N ILE A 127 -8.15 -18.90 -1.78
CA ILE A 127 -8.03 -18.03 -2.96
C ILE A 127 -6.85 -18.47 -3.83
N ASP A 128 -5.64 -18.49 -3.26
CA ASP A 128 -4.40 -18.96 -3.90
C ASP A 128 -3.39 -19.38 -2.82
N ALA A 129 -2.94 -20.64 -2.89
CA ALA A 129 -1.96 -21.20 -1.97
C ALA A 129 -0.64 -20.41 -1.91
N LEU A 130 -0.23 -19.77 -3.01
CA LEU A 130 0.98 -18.94 -3.05
C LEU A 130 0.80 -17.65 -2.24
N LEU A 131 -0.42 -17.10 -2.17
CA LEU A 131 -0.70 -15.90 -1.39
C LEU A 131 -0.69 -16.21 0.11
N ALA A 132 -1.23 -17.38 0.49
CA ALA A 132 -1.12 -17.88 1.86
C ALA A 132 0.34 -18.10 2.29
N ASP A 133 1.18 -18.64 1.40
CA ASP A 133 2.60 -18.83 1.70
C ASP A 133 3.35 -17.49 1.87
N GLY A 134 3.01 -16.49 1.05
CA GLY A 134 3.52 -15.12 1.23
C GLY A 134 3.15 -14.52 2.59
N ALA A 135 1.89 -14.68 3.02
CA ALA A 135 1.43 -14.22 4.33
C ALA A 135 2.12 -14.98 5.48
N ARG A 136 2.26 -16.30 5.36
CA ARG A 136 3.00 -17.13 6.34
C ARG A 136 4.45 -16.68 6.46
N THR A 137 5.11 -16.42 5.33
CA THR A 137 6.48 -15.92 5.29
C THR A 137 6.59 -14.57 6.00
N LEU A 138 5.66 -13.64 5.73
CA LEU A 138 5.63 -12.34 6.41
C LEU A 138 5.48 -12.50 7.93
N LEU A 139 4.51 -13.30 8.39
CA LEU A 139 4.22 -13.49 9.82
C LEU A 139 5.35 -14.21 10.57
N ALA A 140 6.00 -15.18 9.94
CA ALA A 140 7.08 -15.96 10.55
C ALA A 140 8.47 -15.31 10.40
N SER A 141 8.61 -14.25 9.60
CA SER A 141 9.92 -13.69 9.27
C SER A 141 10.63 -13.09 10.48
N ALA A 142 11.86 -13.55 10.72
CA ALA A 142 12.81 -12.93 11.64
C ALA A 142 13.76 -11.94 10.94
N THR A 143 13.65 -11.78 9.62
CA THR A 143 14.51 -10.85 8.85
C THR A 143 13.96 -9.42 8.91
N SER A 144 14.81 -8.44 8.61
CA SER A 144 14.39 -7.04 8.56
C SER A 144 13.45 -6.74 7.39
N THR A 145 13.59 -7.44 6.26
CA THR A 145 12.76 -7.25 5.07
C THR A 145 12.39 -8.57 4.43
N VAL A 146 11.24 -8.57 3.75
CA VAL A 146 10.71 -9.69 2.96
C VAL A 146 10.23 -9.18 1.61
N VAL A 147 10.30 -10.02 0.58
CA VAL A 147 9.69 -9.75 -0.73
C VAL A 147 8.42 -10.60 -0.82
N LEU A 148 7.30 -9.97 -1.16
CA LEU A 148 6.02 -10.63 -1.32
C LEU A 148 5.25 -10.02 -2.49
N ASP A 149 4.22 -10.73 -2.95
CA ASP A 149 3.25 -10.18 -3.89
C ASP A 149 2.39 -9.11 -3.19
N GLU A 150 2.23 -7.93 -3.81
CA GLU A 150 1.32 -6.86 -3.36
C GLU A 150 -0.09 -7.39 -3.08
N GLU A 151 -0.53 -8.38 -3.87
CA GLU A 151 -1.88 -8.94 -3.74
C GLU A 151 -2.11 -9.60 -2.37
N VAL A 152 -1.07 -10.14 -1.73
CA VAL A 152 -1.17 -10.67 -0.34
C VAL A 152 -1.63 -9.56 0.60
N LEU A 153 -1.00 -8.39 0.56
CA LEU A 153 -1.33 -7.26 1.43
C LEU A 153 -2.72 -6.71 1.12
N ARG A 154 -3.10 -6.66 -0.16
CA ARG A 154 -4.44 -6.22 -0.57
C ARG A 154 -5.53 -7.14 -0.04
N LEU A 155 -5.34 -8.46 -0.15
CA LEU A 155 -6.31 -9.43 0.34
C LEU A 155 -6.42 -9.40 1.87
N ILE A 156 -5.31 -9.25 2.59
CA ILE A 156 -5.34 -9.10 4.05
C ILE A 156 -6.10 -7.82 4.45
N ALA A 157 -5.82 -6.69 3.81
CA ALA A 157 -6.51 -5.43 4.08
C ALA A 157 -8.02 -5.54 3.78
N HIS A 158 -8.38 -6.18 2.67
CA HIS A 158 -9.77 -6.42 2.31
C HIS A 158 -10.48 -7.34 3.30
N TRP A 159 -9.85 -8.44 3.69
CA TRP A 159 -10.35 -9.39 4.69
C TRP A 159 -10.62 -8.69 6.03
N ALA A 160 -9.76 -7.75 6.43
CA ALA A 160 -9.90 -6.99 7.67
C ALA A 160 -10.82 -5.75 7.56
N ASP A 161 -11.42 -5.49 6.40
CA ASP A 161 -12.23 -4.30 6.10
C ASP A 161 -11.53 -2.98 6.48
N VAL A 162 -10.30 -2.82 5.97
CA VAL A 162 -9.49 -1.59 6.06
C VAL A 162 -9.04 -1.12 4.67
N PRO A 163 -8.66 0.17 4.49
CA PRO A 163 -8.10 0.65 3.24
C PRO A 163 -6.86 -0.15 2.80
N THR A 164 -6.74 -0.45 1.50
CA THR A 164 -5.62 -1.26 0.97
C THR A 164 -4.26 -0.58 1.15
N GLU A 165 -4.25 0.74 1.18
CA GLU A 165 -3.10 1.61 1.39
C GLU A 165 -2.50 1.40 2.78
N TYR A 166 -3.29 0.99 3.78
CA TYR A 166 -2.82 0.72 5.14
C TYR A 166 -1.67 -0.30 5.20
N LEU A 167 -1.68 -1.28 4.29
CA LEU A 167 -0.63 -2.29 4.17
C LEU A 167 0.28 -2.06 2.95
N THR A 168 -0.28 -1.60 1.81
CA THR A 168 0.48 -1.46 0.56
C THR A 168 1.24 -0.13 0.42
N ASP A 169 0.87 0.89 1.19
CA ASP A 169 1.61 2.14 1.36
C ASP A 169 1.85 2.38 2.85
N TYR A 170 2.59 1.45 3.46
CA TYR A 170 2.82 1.45 4.92
C TYR A 170 3.60 2.68 5.42
N THR A 171 4.14 3.50 4.52
CA THR A 171 4.81 4.77 4.78
C THR A 171 3.87 5.97 4.80
N ASP A 172 2.62 5.83 4.35
CA ASP A 172 1.61 6.86 4.47
C ASP A 172 1.14 6.97 5.94
N GLU A 173 1.74 7.92 6.65
CA GLU A 173 1.44 8.19 8.06
C GLU A 173 -0.02 8.63 8.25
N ALA A 174 -0.62 9.35 7.30
CA ALA A 174 -1.99 9.85 7.44
C ALA A 174 -3.01 8.71 7.32
N VAL A 175 -2.82 7.81 6.36
CA VAL A 175 -3.65 6.60 6.24
C VAL A 175 -3.43 5.70 7.45
N THR A 176 -2.17 5.47 7.84
CA THR A 176 -1.83 4.62 8.99
C THR A 176 -2.47 5.14 10.28
N ASP A 177 -2.23 6.41 10.63
CA ASP A 177 -2.72 7.03 11.86
C ASP A 177 -4.24 6.99 11.96
N ARG A 178 -4.92 7.25 10.84
CA ARG A 178 -6.38 7.18 10.75
C ARG A 178 -6.89 5.76 10.96
N THR A 179 -6.37 4.78 10.21
CA THR A 179 -6.83 3.39 10.32
C THR A 179 -6.56 2.83 11.72
N ASP A 180 -5.42 3.14 12.33
CA ASP A 180 -5.12 2.74 13.70
C ASP A 180 -6.14 3.34 14.70
N ALA A 181 -6.47 4.62 14.56
CA ALA A 181 -7.50 5.26 15.39
C ALA A 181 -8.90 4.64 15.21
N GLU A 182 -9.25 4.23 13.99
CA GLU A 182 -10.51 3.51 13.71
C GLU A 182 -10.52 2.11 14.33
N LEU A 183 -9.41 1.37 14.29
CA LEU A 183 -9.26 0.07 14.95
C LEU A 183 -9.35 0.20 16.48
N ASP A 184 -8.73 1.21 17.07
CA ASP A 184 -8.79 1.47 18.51
C ASP A 184 -10.21 1.81 18.99
N LEU A 185 -10.99 2.50 18.16
CA LEU A 185 -12.39 2.79 18.43
C LEU A 185 -13.25 1.52 18.30
N ARG A 186 -13.03 0.70 17.26
CA ARG A 186 -13.70 -0.61 17.10
C ARG A 186 -13.52 -1.48 18.34
N ASP A 187 -12.30 -1.53 18.88
CA ASP A 187 -12.00 -2.29 20.09
C ASP A 187 -12.66 -1.73 21.34
N ALA A 188 -12.62 -0.41 21.54
CA ALA A 188 -13.30 0.23 22.66
C ALA A 188 -14.82 -0.03 22.65
N MET A 189 -15.42 0.02 21.45
CA MET A 189 -16.84 -0.26 21.27
C MET A 189 -17.18 -1.72 21.56
N ARG A 190 -16.36 -2.66 21.08
CA ARG A 190 -16.53 -4.09 21.37
C ARG A 190 -16.44 -4.36 22.87
N ALA A 191 -15.46 -3.77 23.56
CA ALA A 191 -15.31 -3.89 25.01
C ALA A 191 -16.51 -3.32 25.78
N ALA A 192 -17.15 -2.27 25.26
CA ALA A 192 -18.37 -1.68 25.81
C ALA A 192 -19.66 -2.45 25.44
N GLY A 193 -19.57 -3.56 24.71
CA GLY A 193 -20.72 -4.40 24.33
C GLY A 193 -21.56 -3.88 23.16
N ALA A 194 -21.07 -2.88 22.41
CA ALA A 194 -21.79 -2.36 21.26
C ALA A 194 -21.72 -3.33 20.06
N SER A 195 -22.88 -3.80 19.58
CA SER A 195 -23.00 -4.60 18.37
C SER A 195 -22.94 -3.71 17.12
N SER A 196 -21.74 -3.59 16.53
CA SER A 196 -21.44 -3.05 15.20
C SER A 196 -22.22 -1.80 14.75
N ILE A 197 -21.64 -0.61 14.90
CA ILE A 197 -22.06 0.55 14.10
C ILE A 197 -21.33 0.48 12.75
N GLN A 198 -22.03 0.77 11.65
CA GLN A 198 -21.39 0.94 10.34
C GLN A 198 -20.49 2.18 10.37
N PHE A 199 -19.18 1.94 10.54
CA PHE A 199 -18.13 2.98 10.69
C PHE A 199 -18.04 3.96 9.52
N ARG A 200 -18.65 3.67 8.37
CA ARG A 200 -18.76 4.65 7.26
C ARG A 200 -19.41 5.97 7.69
N ALA A 201 -20.24 5.98 8.73
CA ALA A 201 -20.84 7.21 9.28
C ALA A 201 -19.85 8.13 10.02
N LEU A 202 -18.68 7.63 10.43
CA LEU A 202 -17.65 8.39 11.15
C LEU A 202 -16.61 9.02 10.21
N GLY A 203 -16.80 8.89 8.89
CA GLY A 203 -15.81 9.22 7.85
C GLY A 203 -15.29 10.67 7.82
N HIS A 204 -15.87 11.58 8.59
CA HIS A 204 -15.42 12.98 8.71
C HIS A 204 -14.65 13.29 9.99
N MET A 205 -14.47 12.33 10.91
CA MET A 205 -13.79 12.56 12.18
C MET A 205 -12.26 12.47 12.02
N SER A 206 -11.53 13.31 12.75
CA SER A 206 -10.07 13.23 12.82
C SER A 206 -9.60 12.03 13.66
N PRO A 207 -8.37 11.52 13.45
CA PRO A 207 -7.80 10.44 14.26
C PRO A 207 -7.84 10.74 15.77
N ASP A 208 -7.51 11.97 16.17
CA ASP A 208 -7.58 12.40 17.59
C ASP A 208 -9.00 12.33 18.15
N ALA A 209 -10.01 12.71 17.38
CA ALA A 209 -11.40 12.64 17.81
C ALA A 209 -11.86 11.18 17.98
N LEU A 210 -11.45 10.28 17.07
CA LEU A 210 -11.72 8.86 17.18
C LEU A 210 -11.09 8.27 18.45
N ARG A 211 -9.84 8.61 18.74
CA ARG A 211 -9.15 8.19 19.98
C ARG A 211 -9.80 8.74 21.24
N ALA A 212 -10.24 9.99 21.22
CA ALA A 212 -10.94 10.60 22.35
C ALA A 212 -12.25 9.86 22.66
N ILE A 213 -13.02 9.49 21.63
CA ILE A 213 -14.23 8.66 21.81
C ILE A 213 -13.87 7.29 22.37
N ALA A 214 -12.86 6.63 21.79
CA ALA A 214 -12.41 5.32 22.26
C ALA A 214 -11.98 5.36 23.74
N HIS A 215 -11.29 6.42 24.16
CA HIS A 215 -10.91 6.62 25.56
C HIS A 215 -12.12 6.85 26.47
N SER A 216 -13.10 7.64 26.02
CA SER A 216 -14.36 7.86 26.74
C SER A 216 -15.13 6.56 26.95
N LEU A 217 -15.25 5.73 25.92
CA LEU A 217 -15.93 4.43 25.98
C LEU A 217 -15.25 3.46 26.97
N ARG A 218 -13.91 3.44 27.01
CA ARG A 218 -13.16 2.62 27.98
C ARG A 218 -13.27 3.12 29.43
N SER A 219 -13.51 4.42 29.61
CA SER A 219 -13.61 5.05 30.93
C SER A 219 -15.04 5.12 31.48
N GLY A 220 -16.05 4.78 30.67
CA GLY A 220 -17.45 4.75 31.08
C GLY A 220 -17.75 3.58 32.04
N PRO A 221 -18.79 3.67 32.87
CA PRO A 221 -19.19 2.59 33.78
C PRO A 221 -19.53 1.32 32.99
N PRO A 222 -19.22 0.12 33.52
CA PRO A 222 -19.47 -1.14 32.82
C PRO A 222 -20.98 -1.30 32.55
N PRO A 223 -21.36 -1.92 31.41
CA PRO A 223 -22.77 -2.18 31.11
C PRO A 223 -23.36 -3.08 32.20
N THR A 224 -24.46 -2.64 32.80
CA THR A 224 -25.25 -3.37 33.81
C THR A 224 -26.09 -4.47 33.18
#